data_AF-A0A969N2Q6-F1
#
_entry.id   AF-A0A969N2Q6-F1
#
_cell.length_a   1.000
_cell.length_b   1.000
_cell.length_c   1.000
_cell.angle_alpha   90.00
_cell.angle_beta   90.00
_cell.angle_gamma   90.00
#
_symmetry.space_group_name_H-M   'P 1'
#
loop_
_entity.id
_entity.type
_entity.pdbx_description
1 polymer ?
#
loop_
_entity_poly.entity_id
_entity_poly.type
_entity_poly.pdbx_seq_one_letter_code
_entity_poly.pdbx_strand_id
1 'polypeptide(L)'
;MCAERMIEPALFGIIVQPNSSHCGLPLSAIQIPECCALLGLLRQECIIPASENPTIFVEDAILAIALHPMFVPALKIALKRSHPLYYSLNNCLLKTYVPENCC
;
A
#
# COMPACT_ATOMS: atom_id res chain seq x y z
N MET A 1 40.19 10.57 0.92
CA MET A 1 39.12 10.24 1.88
C MET A 1 37.81 10.56 1.19
N CYS A 2 37.15 9.56 0.61
CA CYS A 2 35.87 9.76 -0.06
C CYS A 2 34.81 9.98 1.02
N ALA A 3 34.07 11.10 0.95
CA ALA A 3 32.92 11.30 1.82
C ALA A 3 31.93 10.15 1.57
N GLU A 4 31.69 9.33 2.58
CA GLU A 4 30.52 8.44 2.58
C GLU A 4 29.31 9.34 2.44
N ARG A 5 28.74 9.41 1.24
CA ARG A 5 27.52 10.17 0.98
C ARG A 5 26.45 9.54 1.85
N MET A 6 26.10 10.20 2.96
CA MET A 6 24.91 9.89 3.72
C MET A 6 23.72 10.03 2.77
N ILE A 7 23.13 8.90 2.41
CA ILE A 7 21.93 8.87 1.57
C ILE A 7 20.74 9.02 2.51
N GLU A 8 20.04 10.14 2.40
CA GLU A 8 18.86 10.39 3.22
C GLU A 8 17.69 9.52 2.70
N PRO A 9 17.01 8.76 3.57
CA PRO A 9 15.84 7.98 3.17
C PRO A 9 14.67 8.90 2.85
N ALA A 10 13.80 8.48 1.94
CA ALA A 10 12.63 9.24 1.52
C ALA A 10 11.35 8.61 2.10
N LEU A 11 10.71 9.32 3.02
CA LEU A 11 9.39 8.99 3.55
C LEU A 11 8.30 9.63 2.70
N PHE A 12 7.22 8.89 2.40
CA PHE A 12 6.07 9.44 1.72
C PHE A 12 4.78 8.66 2.00
N GLY A 13 3.65 9.33 1.80
CA GLY A 13 2.30 8.76 1.85
C GLY A 13 1.65 8.69 0.48
N ILE A 14 0.91 7.62 0.18
CA ILE A 14 0.10 7.50 -1.04
C ILE A 14 -1.34 7.20 -0.66
N ILE A 15 -2.24 8.11 -1.07
CA ILE A 15 -3.68 7.91 -0.92
C ILE A 15 -4.14 6.80 -1.88
N VAL A 16 -4.84 5.82 -1.33
CA VAL A 16 -5.43 4.70 -2.05
C VAL A 16 -6.65 5.19 -2.80
N GLN A 17 -6.57 5.11 -4.13
CA GLN A 17 -7.66 5.49 -5.02
C GLN A 17 -8.73 4.39 -5.10
N PRO A 18 -9.99 4.71 -5.44
CA PRO A 18 -11.07 3.72 -5.56
C PRO A 18 -10.77 2.57 -6.55
N ASN A 19 -9.94 2.82 -7.57
CA ASN A 19 -9.53 1.84 -8.58
C ASN A 19 -8.19 1.13 -8.26
N SER A 20 -7.68 1.30 -7.04
CA SER A 20 -6.46 0.63 -6.58
C SER A 20 -6.62 -0.88 -6.61
N SER A 21 -5.59 -1.60 -7.07
CA SER A 21 -5.55 -3.06 -6.99
C SER A 21 -5.31 -3.60 -5.58
N HIS A 22 -4.98 -2.71 -4.63
CA HIS A 22 -4.64 -3.08 -3.26
C HIS A 22 -5.82 -3.02 -2.29
N CYS A 23 -6.96 -2.44 -2.71
CA CYS A 23 -8.16 -2.39 -1.88
C CYS A 23 -8.64 -3.79 -1.49
N GLY A 24 -8.94 -3.98 -0.20
CA GLY A 24 -9.39 -5.27 0.36
C GLY A 24 -8.26 -6.27 0.63
N LEU A 25 -7.00 -5.94 0.32
CA LEU A 25 -5.85 -6.77 0.65
C LEU A 25 -5.20 -6.33 1.97
N PRO A 26 -4.59 -7.26 2.73
CA PRO A 26 -3.76 -6.90 3.87
C PRO A 26 -2.50 -6.16 3.40
N LEU A 27 -1.98 -5.25 4.23
CA LEU A 27 -0.80 -4.44 3.89
C LEU A 27 0.43 -5.28 3.51
N SER A 28 0.61 -6.43 4.16
CA SER A 28 1.69 -7.40 3.86
C SER A 28 1.61 -8.03 2.47
N ALA A 29 0.46 -7.99 1.79
CA ALA A 29 0.31 -8.54 0.44
C ALA A 29 0.93 -7.63 -0.64
N ILE A 30 1.25 -6.37 -0.31
CA ILE A 30 1.91 -5.46 -1.24
C ILE A 30 3.35 -5.89 -1.45
N GLN A 31 3.69 -6.25 -2.68
CA GLN A 31 5.07 -6.43 -3.09
C GLN A 31 5.73 -5.07 -3.32
N ILE A 32 6.78 -4.79 -2.54
CA ILE A 32 7.58 -3.57 -2.64
C ILE A 32 8.96 -3.87 -3.22
N PRO A 33 9.62 -2.90 -3.89
CA PRO A 33 11.00 -3.06 -4.33
C PRO A 33 11.97 -3.28 -3.16
N GLU A 34 13.16 -3.78 -3.49
CA GLU A 34 14.28 -3.81 -2.54
C GLU A 34 14.59 -2.42 -1.97
N CYS A 35 15.21 -2.36 -0.79
CA CYS A 35 15.55 -1.11 -0.10
C CYS A 35 14.35 -0.20 0.21
N CYS A 36 13.14 -0.77 0.31
CA CYS A 36 11.92 -0.07 0.70
C CYS A 36 11.26 -0.79 1.88
N ALA A 37 10.44 -0.08 2.64
CA ALA A 37 9.62 -0.65 3.70
C ALA A 37 8.25 0.04 3.78
N LEU A 38 7.25 -0.72 4.22
CA LEU A 38 5.94 -0.19 4.60
C LEU A 38 5.94 0.07 6.10
N LEU A 39 5.58 1.28 6.50
CA LEU A 39 5.50 1.67 7.90
C LEU A 39 4.10 1.46 8.47
N GLY A 40 3.08 1.60 7.62
CA GLY A 40 1.69 1.43 8.04
C GLY A 40 0.70 2.13 7.11
N LEU A 41 -0.47 2.40 7.66
CA LEU A 41 -1.53 3.19 7.04
C LEU A 41 -1.84 4.42 7.91
N LEU A 42 -2.25 5.50 7.27
CA LEU A 42 -2.93 6.60 7.92
C LEU A 42 -4.41 6.52 7.51
N ARG A 43 -5.30 6.34 8.49
CA ARG A 43 -6.75 6.27 8.31
C ARG A 43 -7.40 7.22 9.31
N GLN A 44 -8.20 8.16 8.81
CA GLN A 44 -8.92 9.13 9.67
C GLN A 44 -8.00 9.78 10.71
N GLU A 45 -6.81 10.22 10.28
CA GLU A 45 -5.77 10.82 11.14
C GLU A 45 -5.10 9.87 12.16
N CYS A 46 -5.50 8.60 12.22
CA CYS A 46 -4.86 7.58 13.03
C CYS A 46 -3.82 6.80 12.22
N ILE A 47 -2.61 6.67 12.78
CA ILE A 47 -1.57 5.81 12.21
C ILE A 47 -1.80 4.38 12.69
N ILE A 48 -1.97 3.46 11.75
CA ILE A 48 -2.06 2.02 12.00
C ILE A 48 -0.72 1.40 11.55
N PRO A 49 0.09 0.86 12.46
CA PRO A 49 1.41 0.36 12.13
C PRO A 49 1.35 -0.89 11.25
N ALA A 50 2.35 -1.09 10.40
CA ALA A 50 2.41 -2.25 9.50
C ALA A 50 2.48 -3.59 10.25
N SER A 51 2.95 -3.60 11.50
CA SER A 51 2.97 -4.78 12.36
C SER A 51 1.58 -5.35 12.66
N GLU A 52 0.54 -4.52 12.61
CA GLU A 52 -0.85 -4.95 12.78
C GLU A 52 -1.45 -5.53 11.49
N ASN A 53 -0.70 -5.46 10.38
CA ASN A 53 -1.09 -5.96 9.06
C ASN A 53 -2.52 -5.53 8.64
N PRO A 54 -2.83 -4.22 8.65
CA PRO A 54 -4.19 -3.75 8.41
C PRO A 54 -4.66 -4.06 6.98
N THR A 55 -5.96 -4.27 6.84
CA THR A 55 -6.59 -4.34 5.51
C THR A 55 -6.71 -2.94 4.93
N ILE A 56 -6.35 -2.79 3.66
CA ILE A 56 -6.33 -1.53 2.93
C ILE A 56 -7.72 -1.19 2.42
N PHE A 57 -8.18 0.02 2.67
CA PHE A 57 -9.42 0.58 2.13
C PHE A 57 -9.17 1.81 1.28
N VAL A 58 -10.20 2.22 0.55
CA VAL A 58 -10.21 3.47 -0.21
C VAL A 58 -10.03 4.64 0.77
N GLU A 59 -9.31 5.68 0.34
CA GLU A 59 -8.98 6.87 1.13
C GLU A 59 -7.92 6.67 2.23
N ASP A 60 -7.53 5.43 2.54
CA ASP A 60 -6.35 5.19 3.36
C ASP A 60 -5.11 5.80 2.67
N ALA A 61 -4.19 6.32 3.48
CA ALA A 61 -2.87 6.69 2.98
C ALA A 61 -1.83 5.64 3.41
N ILE A 62 -1.24 4.93 2.44
CA ILE A 62 -0.16 3.99 2.70
C ILE A 62 1.12 4.77 2.99
N LEU A 63 1.70 4.54 4.16
CA LEU A 63 2.96 5.15 4.61
C LEU A 63 4.12 4.22 4.27
N ALA A 64 5.04 4.71 3.44
CA ALA A 64 6.19 3.94 2.98
C ALA A 64 7.48 4.76 3.01
N ILE A 65 8.60 4.06 3.18
CA ILE A 65 9.93 4.64 3.18
C ILE A 65 10.79 3.94 2.13
N ALA A 66 11.49 4.74 1.32
CA ALA A 66 12.57 4.25 0.47
C ALA A 66 13.89 4.56 1.18
N LEU A 67 14.64 3.54 1.56
CA LEU A 67 15.94 3.68 2.22
C LEU A 67 16.97 4.38 1.33
N HIS A 68 16.77 4.30 0.02
CA HIS A 68 17.51 5.07 -0.97
C HIS A 68 16.55 5.80 -1.91
N PRO A 69 16.66 7.13 -2.09
CA PRO A 69 15.75 7.94 -2.90
C PRO A 69 15.55 7.48 -4.36
N MET A 70 16.51 6.73 -4.92
CA MET A 70 16.41 6.21 -6.28
C MET A 70 15.26 5.21 -6.46
N PHE A 71 14.79 4.58 -5.37
CA PHE A 71 13.68 3.62 -5.41
C PHE A 71 12.31 4.28 -5.27
N VAL A 72 12.24 5.59 -4.96
CA VAL A 72 10.98 6.31 -4.80
C VAL A 72 10.05 6.16 -6.02
N PRO A 73 10.52 6.28 -7.29
CA PRO A 73 9.66 6.08 -8.44
C PRO A 73 9.10 4.65 -8.53
N ALA A 74 9.95 3.64 -8.33
CA ALA A 74 9.55 2.24 -8.37
C ALA A 74 8.54 1.90 -7.27
N LEU A 75 8.78 2.37 -6.04
CA LEU A 75 7.87 2.19 -4.91
C LEU A 75 6.53 2.92 -5.16
N LYS A 76 6.55 4.13 -5.72
CA LYS A 76 5.32 4.85 -6.12
C LYS A 76 4.51 4.08 -7.16
N ILE A 77 5.16 3.47 -8.15
CA ILE A 77 4.48 2.63 -9.16
C ILE A 77 3.87 1.40 -8.51
N ALA A 78 4.61 0.71 -7.64
CA ALA A 78 4.12 -0.48 -6.94
C ALA A 78 2.86 -0.16 -6.10
N LEU A 79 2.86 0.96 -5.39
CA LEU A 79 1.76 1.38 -4.52
C LEU A 79 0.57 1.99 -5.26
N LYS A 80 0.78 2.59 -6.44
CA LYS A 80 -0.28 3.17 -7.29
C LYS A 80 -0.82 2.20 -8.34
N ARG A 81 -0.55 0.91 -8.19
CA ARG A 81 -1.06 -0.10 -9.13
C ARG A 81 -2.58 -0.05 -9.14
N SER A 82 -3.13 0.25 -10.30
CA SER A 82 -4.56 0.38 -10.52
C SER A 82 -5.02 -0.59 -11.62
N HIS A 83 -6.28 -0.98 -11.55
CA HIS A 83 -6.90 -1.69 -12.66
C HIS A 83 -7.33 -0.69 -13.74
N PRO A 84 -7.13 -1.00 -15.04
CA PRO A 84 -7.66 -0.16 -16.11
C PRO A 84 -9.18 -0.02 -15.97
N LEU A 85 -9.69 1.20 -16.10
CA LEU A 85 -11.09 1.59 -15.89
C LEU A 85 -12.09 1.01 -16.92
N TYR A 86 -11.76 -0.09 -17.61
CA TYR A 86 -12.75 -0.94 -18.29
C TYR A 86 -13.42 -1.92 -17.30
N TYR A 87 -13.46 -1.58 -16.02
CA TYR A 87 -14.10 -2.38 -14.99
C TYR A 87 -15.61 -2.24 -15.14
N SER A 88 -16.22 -3.17 -15.88
CA SER A 88 -17.66 -3.38 -15.84
C SER A 88 -18.06 -3.70 -14.41
N LEU A 89 -18.98 -2.92 -13.84
CA LEU A 89 -19.58 -3.11 -12.52
C LEU A 89 -20.22 -4.50 -12.30
N ASN A 90 -20.29 -5.34 -13.33
CA ASN A 90 -20.90 -6.67 -13.30
C ASN A 90 -19.99 -7.83 -12.91
N ASN A 91 -18.68 -7.62 -12.66
CA ASN A 91 -17.77 -8.71 -12.29
C ASN A 91 -16.98 -8.44 -10.99
N CYS A 92 -17.61 -7.75 -10.03
CA CYS A 92 -17.30 -7.98 -8.62
C CYS A 92 -17.76 -9.41 -8.25
N LEU A 93 -17.03 -10.43 -8.68
CA LEU A 93 -17.00 -11.72 -7.99
C LEU A 93 -16.17 -11.55 -6.72
N LEU A 94 -16.67 -10.71 -5.81
CA LEU A 94 -16.52 -10.98 -4.39
C LEU A 94 -17.29 -12.28 -4.18
N LYS A 95 -16.60 -13.41 -4.32
CA LYS A 95 -17.01 -14.64 -3.65
C LYS A 95 -17.20 -14.23 -2.20
N THR A 96 -18.46 -14.11 -1.80
CA THR A 96 -18.91 -14.13 -0.44
C THR A 96 -18.33 -15.39 0.20
N TYR A 97 -17.16 -15.26 0.83
CA TYR A 97 -16.81 -16.17 1.91
C TYR A 97 -17.66 -15.70 3.10
N VAL A 98 -18.90 -16.18 3.12
CA VAL A 98 -19.70 -16.25 4.34
C VAL A 98 -19.02 -17.34 5.17
N PRO A 99 -18.38 -17.06 6.32
CA PRO A 99 -18.31 -18.10 7.32
C PRO A 99 -19.74 -18.31 7.79
N GLU A 100 -20.34 -19.41 7.34
CA GLU A 100 -21.54 -19.95 7.96
C GLU A 100 -21.25 -20.15 9.45
N ASN A 101 -22.18 -19.66 10.28
CA ASN A 101 -22.26 -19.77 11.75
C ASN A 101 -21.65 -18.63 12.58
N CYS A 102 -22.46 -17.58 12.77
CA CYS A 102 -22.71 -17.05 14.11
C CYS A 102 -24.23 -17.18 14.39
N CYS A 103 -24.57 -18.18 15.19
CA CYS A 103 -25.72 -18.12 16.10
C CYS A 103 -25.28 -17.39 17.38
#